data_AF-A0A7S2I5D0-F1
#
_entry.id   AF-A0A7S2I5D0-F1
#
_cell.length_a   1.000
_cell.length_b   1.000
_cell.length_c   1.000
_cell.angle_alpha   90.00
_cell.angle_beta   90.00
_cell.angle_gamma   90.00
#
_symmetry.space_group_name_H-M   'P 1'
#
loop_
_entity.id
_entity.type
_entity.pdbx_description
1 polymer ?
#
loop_
_entity_poly.entity_id
_entity_poly.type
_entity_poly.pdbx_seq_one_letter_code
_entity_poly.pdbx_strand_id
1 'polypeptide(L)'
;LVGPPPGYVGFDDPRSGQLTEAVRRRPYSVVVLDEIEKAHPEVLNLLLQVLEDGRLTDGKGRTVSFVNTIIIMTSNVGSRQILDSSASGALASPEAYAKMRGEVQVQLQKRFRPEFINRIDELLVFRGLNGEELHEIAKLMLGDTAARAADAHHE
;
A
#
# COMPACT_ATOMS: atom_id res chain seq x y z
N LEU A 1 6.16 -12.85 5.35
CA LEU A 1 7.03 -11.77 4.83
C LEU A 1 8.45 -12.26 4.55
N VAL A 2 9.25 -12.55 5.58
CA VAL A 2 10.67 -12.99 5.46
C VAL A 2 10.90 -14.49 5.71
N GLY A 3 9.90 -15.20 6.26
CA GLY A 3 10.03 -16.62 6.60
C GLY A 3 10.75 -16.84 7.94
N PRO A 4 10.48 -17.96 8.63
CA PRO A 4 11.07 -18.24 9.93
C PRO A 4 12.55 -18.68 9.81
N PRO A 5 13.35 -18.53 10.89
CA PRO A 5 14.75 -18.96 10.92
C PRO A 5 14.91 -20.49 11.01
N PRO A 6 16.14 -21.04 10.80
CA PRO A 6 16.40 -22.48 10.91
C PRO A 6 15.95 -23.03 12.26
N GLY A 7 15.27 -24.18 12.24
CA GLY A 7 14.78 -24.87 13.45
C GLY A 7 13.35 -24.51 13.89
N TYR A 8 12.66 -23.63 13.17
CA TYR A 8 11.25 -23.28 13.42
C TYR A 8 10.31 -23.88 12.36
N VAL A 9 9.05 -24.13 12.77
CA VAL A 9 8.00 -24.65 11.87
C VAL A 9 7.80 -23.69 10.68
N GLY A 10 7.83 -24.23 9.46
CA GLY A 10 7.69 -23.46 8.22
C GLY A 10 9.00 -22.96 7.60
N PHE A 11 10.16 -23.34 8.15
CA PHE A 11 11.48 -23.02 7.59
C PHE A 11 11.67 -23.55 6.16
N ASP A 12 11.21 -24.78 5.90
CA ASP A 12 11.27 -25.41 4.58
C ASP A 12 10.01 -25.16 3.73
N ASP A 13 9.05 -24.36 4.21
CA ASP A 13 7.85 -24.05 3.43
C ASP A 13 8.24 -23.20 2.21
N PRO A 14 7.90 -23.61 0.97
CA PRO A 14 8.14 -22.81 -0.23
C PRO A 14 7.40 -21.45 -0.23
N ARG A 15 6.43 -21.25 0.67
CA ARG A 15 5.75 -19.96 0.90
C ARG A 15 6.42 -19.10 1.99
N SER A 16 7.45 -19.62 2.66
CA SER A 16 8.28 -18.83 3.57
C SER A 16 9.02 -17.73 2.78
N GLY A 17 9.11 -16.53 3.34
CA GLY A 17 9.78 -15.42 2.64
C GLY A 17 9.03 -14.91 1.41
N GLN A 18 7.70 -15.01 1.36
CA GLN A 18 6.90 -14.61 0.20
C GLN A 18 7.28 -13.24 -0.40
N LEU A 19 7.55 -12.22 0.43
CA LEU A 19 7.95 -10.90 -0.05
C LEU A 19 9.39 -10.92 -0.58
N THR A 20 10.32 -11.43 0.22
CA THR A 20 11.75 -11.47 -0.15
C THR A 20 12.00 -12.35 -1.37
N GLU A 21 11.34 -13.49 -1.51
CA GLU A 21 11.45 -14.34 -2.69
C GLU A 21 10.80 -13.74 -3.93
N ALA A 22 9.64 -13.07 -3.79
CA ALA A 22 8.99 -12.41 -4.92
C ALA A 22 9.88 -11.30 -5.50
N VAL A 23 10.41 -10.42 -4.63
CA VAL A 23 11.29 -9.32 -5.04
C VAL A 23 12.64 -9.84 -5.54
N ARG A 24 13.20 -10.89 -4.94
CA ARG A 24 14.43 -11.53 -5.44
C ARG A 24 14.26 -12.08 -6.86
N ARG A 25 13.11 -12.68 -7.17
CA ARG A 25 12.80 -13.21 -8.51
C ARG A 25 12.47 -12.11 -9.51
N ARG A 26 11.86 -11.01 -9.07
CA ARG A 26 11.47 -9.86 -9.90
C ARG A 26 11.88 -8.55 -9.21
N PRO A 27 13.15 -8.14 -9.33
CA PRO A 27 13.67 -6.95 -8.64
C PRO A 27 13.04 -5.64 -9.11
N TYR A 28 12.54 -5.60 -10.34
CA TYR A 28 11.79 -4.48 -10.89
C TYR A 28 10.30 -4.78 -10.70
N SER A 29 9.73 -4.27 -9.61
CA SER A 29 8.34 -4.57 -9.26
C SER A 29 7.68 -3.45 -8.48
N VAL A 30 6.34 -3.49 -8.45
CA VAL A 30 5.53 -2.69 -7.53
C VAL A 30 5.07 -3.62 -6.42
N VAL A 31 5.39 -3.26 -5.18
CA VAL A 31 4.93 -3.94 -3.97
C VAL A 31 3.83 -3.11 -3.34
N VAL A 32 2.62 -3.65 -3.27
CA VAL A 32 1.48 -3.02 -2.60
C VAL A 32 1.29 -3.63 -1.23
N LEU A 33 1.26 -2.78 -0.21
CA LEU A 33 1.00 -3.12 1.18
C LEU A 33 -0.31 -2.45 1.60
N ASP A 34 -1.34 -3.27 1.82
CA ASP A 34 -2.67 -2.78 2.11
C ASP A 34 -2.90 -2.62 3.62
N GLU A 35 -3.69 -1.61 4.00
CA GLU A 35 -4.09 -1.31 5.39
C GLU A 35 -2.94 -1.33 6.39
N ILE A 36 -1.88 -0.59 6.10
CA ILE A 36 -0.62 -0.66 6.87
C ILE A 36 -0.80 -0.29 8.35
N GLU A 37 -1.87 0.43 8.71
CA GLU A 37 -2.19 0.73 10.11
C GLU A 37 -2.68 -0.47 10.93
N LYS A 38 -3.01 -1.58 10.28
CA LYS A 38 -3.39 -2.84 10.94
C LYS A 38 -2.17 -3.73 11.21
N ALA A 39 -1.03 -3.43 10.58
CA ALA A 39 0.18 -4.22 10.73
C ALA A 39 0.71 -4.20 12.18
N HIS A 40 1.23 -5.35 12.60
CA HIS A 40 1.91 -5.47 13.89
C HIS A 40 3.20 -4.62 13.89
N PRO A 41 3.62 -4.01 15.02
CA PRO A 41 4.84 -3.20 15.10
C PRO A 41 6.10 -3.86 14.52
N GLU A 42 6.27 -5.17 14.72
CA GLU A 42 7.38 -5.93 14.15
C GLU A 42 7.39 -5.94 12.61
N VAL A 43 6.23 -5.92 11.96
CA VAL A 43 6.14 -5.79 10.50
C VAL A 43 6.59 -4.40 10.07
N LEU A 44 6.18 -3.36 10.80
CA LEU A 44 6.60 -1.99 10.52
C LEU A 44 8.12 -1.82 10.70
N ASN A 45 8.73 -2.47 11.69
CA ASN A 45 10.18 -2.46 11.88
C ASN A 45 10.94 -3.10 10.70
N LEU A 46 10.43 -4.21 10.17
CA LEU A 46 11.00 -4.82 8.96
C LEU A 46 10.86 -3.92 7.74
N LEU A 47 9.72 -3.23 7.61
CA LEU A 47 9.50 -2.27 6.52
C LEU A 47 10.38 -1.03 6.67
N LEU A 48 10.64 -0.54 7.88
CA LEU A 48 11.61 0.53 8.12
C LEU A 48 12.97 0.16 7.51
N GLN A 49 13.47 -1.04 7.77
CA GLN A 49 14.73 -1.50 7.18
C GLN A 49 14.72 -1.43 5.65
N VAL A 50 13.60 -1.84 5.02
CA VAL A 50 13.45 -1.77 3.57
C VAL A 50 13.47 -0.33 3.08
N LEU A 51 12.72 0.57 3.74
CA LEU A 51 12.59 1.96 3.36
C LEU A 51 13.87 2.77 3.63
N GLU A 52 14.71 2.33 4.57
CA GLU A 52 15.99 2.98 4.90
C GLU A 52 17.15 2.47 4.04
N ASP A 53 17.36 1.15 4.01
CA ASP A 53 18.54 0.54 3.39
C ASP A 53 18.29 0.04 1.96
N GLY A 54 17.04 0.07 1.50
CA GLY A 54 16.64 -0.54 0.23
C GLY A 54 16.93 -2.05 0.20
N ARG A 55 16.98 -2.70 1.36
CA ARG A 55 17.33 -4.12 1.52
C ARG A 55 16.59 -4.76 2.68
N LEU A 56 16.37 -6.07 2.59
CA LEU A 56 15.80 -6.87 3.66
C LEU A 56 16.53 -8.19 3.78
N THR A 57 16.94 -8.54 5.00
CA THR A 57 17.54 -9.84 5.28
C THR A 57 16.46 -10.80 5.78
N ASP A 58 16.34 -11.94 5.12
CA ASP A 58 15.36 -12.95 5.48
C ASP A 58 15.80 -13.83 6.66
N GLY A 59 14.90 -14.68 7.16
CA GLY A 59 15.20 -15.58 8.28
C GLY A 59 16.30 -16.62 7.97
N LYS A 60 16.65 -16.80 6.69
CA LYS A 60 17.73 -17.67 6.21
C LYS A 60 19.08 -16.93 6.09
N GLY A 61 19.12 -15.65 6.48
CA GLY A 61 20.32 -14.81 6.39
C GLY A 61 20.60 -14.29 4.98
N ARG A 62 19.64 -14.40 4.04
CA ARG A 62 19.80 -13.91 2.66
C ARG A 62 19.30 -12.48 2.58
N THR A 63 20.14 -11.59 2.05
CA THR A 63 19.78 -10.19 1.83
C THR A 63 19.22 -9.98 0.42
N VAL A 64 18.03 -9.42 0.33
CA VAL A 64 17.33 -9.08 -0.92
C VAL A 64 17.31 -7.57 -1.09
N SER A 65 17.57 -7.07 -2.30
CA SER A 65 17.53 -5.63 -2.61
C SER A 65 16.16 -5.20 -3.14
N PHE A 66 15.72 -4.04 -2.68
CA PHE A 66 14.48 -3.32 -3.02
C PHE A 66 14.77 -2.00 -3.76
N VAL A 67 16.02 -1.74 -4.16
CA VAL A 67 16.43 -0.47 -4.79
C VAL A 67 15.66 -0.18 -6.09
N ASN A 68 15.20 -1.22 -6.79
CA ASN A 68 14.42 -1.11 -8.02
C ASN A 68 12.92 -1.41 -7.82
N THR A 69 12.45 -1.38 -6.57
CA THR A 69 11.09 -1.72 -6.19
C THR A 69 10.35 -0.47 -5.76
N ILE A 70 9.19 -0.21 -6.37
CA ILE A 70 8.27 0.83 -5.90
C ILE A 70 7.39 0.23 -4.81
N ILE A 71 7.38 0.85 -3.64
CA ILE A 71 6.54 0.41 -2.51
C ILE A 71 5.36 1.37 -2.41
N ILE A 72 4.15 0.83 -2.55
CA ILE A 72 2.90 1.56 -2.37
C ILE A 72 2.26 1.02 -1.10
N MET A 73 1.93 1.93 -0.18
CA MET A 73 1.22 1.61 1.05
C MET A 73 -0.14 2.29 1.03
N THR A 74 -1.18 1.56 1.41
CA THR A 74 -2.51 2.15 1.62
C THR A 74 -2.77 2.27 3.12
N SER A 75 -3.59 3.24 3.50
CA SER A 75 -4.04 3.39 4.87
C SER A 75 -5.42 4.01 4.91
N ASN A 76 -6.26 3.51 5.81
CA ASN A 76 -7.57 4.10 6.06
C ASN A 76 -7.53 5.21 7.12
N VAL A 77 -6.35 5.58 7.62
CA VAL A 77 -6.17 6.67 8.59
C VAL A 77 -6.58 8.01 7.97
N GLY A 78 -7.48 8.73 8.65
CA GLY A 78 -7.98 10.03 8.18
C GLY A 78 -9.10 9.95 7.13
N SER A 79 -9.53 8.74 6.74
CA SER A 79 -10.58 8.53 5.73
C SER A 79 -11.88 9.28 6.02
N ARG A 80 -12.33 9.33 7.28
CA ARG A 80 -13.55 10.05 7.66
C ARG A 80 -13.44 11.56 7.39
N GLN A 81 -12.34 12.18 7.81
CA GLN A 81 -12.09 13.61 7.61
C GLN A 81 -11.97 13.96 6.13
N ILE A 82 -11.32 13.09 5.37
CA ILE A 82 -11.22 13.19 3.91
C ILE A 82 -12.62 13.19 3.28
N LEU A 83 -13.49 12.26 3.67
CA LEU A 83 -14.85 12.16 3.14
C LEU A 83 -15.71 13.39 3.48
N ASP A 84 -15.67 13.83 4.75
CA ASP A 84 -16.42 15.00 5.21
C ASP A 84 -15.99 16.27 4.44
N SER A 85 -14.70 16.41 4.17
CA SER A 85 -14.18 17.55 3.38
C SER A 85 -14.40 17.41 1.87
N SER A 86 -14.48 16.17 1.36
CA SER A 86 -14.84 15.92 -0.03
C SER A 86 -16.30 16.30 -0.29
N ALA A 87 -17.21 15.96 0.64
CA ALA A 87 -18.64 16.24 0.53
C ALA A 87 -18.97 17.74 0.52
N SER A 88 -18.12 18.58 1.13
CA SER A 88 -18.27 20.04 1.10
C SER A 88 -17.74 20.70 -0.18
N GLY A 89 -17.25 19.93 -1.15
CA GLY A 89 -16.68 20.45 -2.41
C GLY A 89 -15.32 21.13 -2.23
N ALA A 90 -14.73 21.05 -1.04
CA ALA A 90 -13.53 21.80 -0.70
C ALA A 90 -12.30 21.32 -1.48
N LEU A 91 -12.21 20.05 -1.88
CA LEU A 91 -11.01 19.46 -2.49
C LEU A 91 -10.76 19.83 -3.97
N ALA A 92 -11.48 20.83 -4.52
CA ALA A 92 -11.27 21.31 -5.88
C ALA A 92 -10.11 22.31 -6.02
N SER A 93 -9.68 22.95 -4.92
CA SER A 93 -8.55 23.89 -4.95
C SER A 93 -7.25 23.26 -4.42
N PRO A 94 -6.07 23.67 -4.95
CA PRO A 94 -4.77 23.26 -4.41
C PRO A 94 -4.61 23.58 -2.92
N GLU A 95 -5.19 24.67 -2.43
CA GLU A 95 -5.08 25.07 -1.01
C GLU A 95 -5.83 24.11 -0.09
N ALA A 96 -7.03 23.68 -0.51
CA ALA A 96 -7.81 22.72 0.26
C ALA A 96 -7.19 21.33 0.25
N TYR A 97 -6.59 20.91 -0.87
CA TYR A 97 -5.79 19.68 -0.91
C TYR A 97 -4.60 19.75 0.05
N ALA A 98 -3.86 20.85 0.06
CA ALA A 98 -2.73 21.05 0.98
C ALA A 98 -3.17 21.02 2.45
N LYS A 99 -4.29 21.66 2.78
CA LYS A 99 -4.88 21.61 4.12
C LYS A 99 -5.25 20.19 4.54
N MET A 100 -5.96 19.46 3.66
CA MET A 100 -6.34 18.07 3.89
C MET A 100 -5.12 17.18 4.11
N ARG A 101 -4.09 17.32 3.25
CA ARG A 101 -2.84 16.59 3.38
C ARG A 101 -2.18 16.83 4.74
N GLY A 102 -2.17 18.07 5.22
CA GLY A 102 -1.69 18.42 6.56
C GLY A 102 -2.49 17.74 7.67
N GLU A 103 -3.81 17.73 7.59
CA GLU A 103 -4.68 17.07 8.57
C GLU A 103 -4.46 15.54 8.61
N VAL A 104 -4.36 14.90 7.44
CA VAL A 104 -4.06 13.46 7.31
C VAL A 104 -2.66 13.15 7.86
N GLN A 105 -1.66 13.99 7.57
CA GLN A 105 -0.31 13.82 8.08
C GLN A 105 -0.27 13.86 9.62
N VAL A 106 -1.03 14.75 10.25
CA VAL A 106 -1.16 14.78 11.73
C VAL A 106 -1.78 13.48 12.26
N GLN A 107 -2.78 12.91 11.58
CA GLN A 107 -3.37 11.64 11.99
C GLN A 107 -2.40 10.46 11.82
N LEU A 108 -1.64 10.44 10.73
CA LEU A 108 -0.60 9.44 10.50
C LEU A 108 0.48 9.50 11.57
N GLN A 109 0.94 10.69 11.98
CA GLN A 109 1.93 10.86 13.06
C GLN A 109 1.42 10.42 14.44
N LYS A 110 0.11 10.39 14.67
CA LYS A 110 -0.45 9.82 15.91
C LYS A 110 -0.48 8.29 15.90
N ARG A 111 -0.58 7.68 14.71
CA ARG A 111 -0.72 6.23 14.55
C ARG A 111 0.61 5.52 14.35
N PHE A 112 1.51 6.14 13.58
CA PHE A 112 2.83 5.63 13.22
C PHE A 112 3.93 6.46 13.87
N ARG A 113 5.07 5.83 14.09
CA ARG A 113 6.24 6.52 14.65
C ARG A 113 6.83 7.50 13.62
N PRO A 114 7.36 8.66 14.03
CA PRO A 114 7.87 9.67 13.11
C PRO A 114 8.92 9.15 12.14
N GLU A 115 9.80 8.25 12.55
CA GLU A 115 10.82 7.69 11.67
C GLU A 115 10.23 6.90 10.50
N PHE A 116 9.06 6.26 10.66
CA PHE A 116 8.39 5.58 9.54
C PHE A 116 7.84 6.58 8.53
N ILE A 117 7.15 7.61 9.02
CA ILE A 117 6.57 8.65 8.17
C ILE A 117 7.64 9.44 7.42
N ASN A 118 8.79 9.69 8.06
CA ASN A 118 9.91 10.41 7.46
C ASN A 118 10.62 9.62 6.34
N ARG A 119 10.33 8.33 6.16
CA ARG A 119 10.83 7.52 5.04
C ARG A 119 9.84 7.39 3.88
N ILE A 120 8.69 8.02 3.96
CA ILE A 120 7.72 8.06 2.88
C ILE A 120 8.07 9.26 2.00
N ASP A 121 8.43 9.00 0.74
CA ASP A 121 8.78 10.05 -0.22
C ASP A 121 7.59 10.96 -0.55
N GLU A 122 6.43 10.35 -0.80
CA GLU A 122 5.21 11.05 -1.17
C GLU A 122 3.98 10.49 -0.46
N LEU A 123 3.16 11.39 0.08
CA LEU A 123 1.86 11.07 0.69
C LEU A 123 0.76 11.54 -0.24
N LEU A 124 0.08 10.58 -0.89
CA LEU A 124 -1.07 10.82 -1.75
C LEU A 124 -2.36 10.71 -0.94
N VAL A 125 -3.14 11.79 -0.92
CA VAL A 125 -4.48 11.80 -0.34
C VAL A 125 -5.54 11.67 -1.43
N PHE A 126 -6.36 10.63 -1.35
CA PHE A 126 -7.47 10.42 -2.30
C PHE A 126 -8.70 11.18 -1.82
N ARG A 127 -9.31 11.96 -2.71
CA ARG A 127 -10.62 12.59 -2.43
C ARG A 127 -11.75 11.58 -2.64
N GLY A 128 -12.86 11.80 -1.95
CA GLY A 128 -14.10 11.07 -2.22
C GLY A 128 -14.54 11.25 -3.67
N LEU A 129 -15.08 10.18 -4.24
CA LEU A 129 -15.63 10.17 -5.60
C LEU A 129 -16.88 11.05 -5.66
N ASN A 130 -16.99 11.87 -6.69
CA ASN A 130 -18.23 12.58 -7.01
C ASN A 130 -19.18 11.70 -7.84
N GLY A 131 -20.41 12.17 -8.06
CA GLY A 131 -21.43 11.39 -8.78
C GLY A 131 -21.06 11.08 -10.24
N GLU A 132 -20.35 11.98 -10.91
CA GLU A 132 -19.90 11.77 -12.29
C GLU A 132 -18.78 10.71 -12.37
N GLU A 133 -17.81 10.79 -11.46
CA GLU A 133 -16.73 9.80 -11.32
C GLU A 133 -17.28 8.42 -11.00
N LEU A 134 -18.28 8.34 -10.10
CA LEU A 134 -18.94 7.09 -9.76
C LEU A 134 -19.70 6.50 -10.97
N HIS A 135 -20.34 7.34 -11.78
CA HIS A 135 -21.02 6.91 -13.00
C HIS A 135 -20.05 6.30 -14.01
N GLU A 136 -18.91 6.96 -14.26
CA GLU A 136 -17.88 6.44 -15.17
C GLU A 136 -17.27 5.14 -14.64
N ILE A 137 -17.01 5.02 -13.34
CA ILE A 137 -16.53 3.77 -12.73
C ILE A 137 -17.56 2.66 -12.92
N ALA A 138 -18.84 2.92 -12.65
CA ALA A 138 -19.90 1.93 -12.84
C ALA A 138 -19.97 1.45 -14.30
N LYS A 139 -19.83 2.36 -15.26
CA LYS A 139 -19.79 2.05 -16.69
C LYS A 139 -18.60 1.16 -17.05
N LEU A 140 -17.40 1.46 -16.53
CA LEU A 140 -16.21 0.61 -16.73
C LEU A 140 -16.40 -0.80 -16.15
N MET A 141 -16.95 -0.91 -14.94
CA MET A 141 -17.21 -2.20 -14.30
C MET A 141 -18.25 -3.03 -15.05
N LEU A 142 -19.31 -2.39 -15.57
CA LEU A 142 -20.32 -3.05 -16.40
C LEU A 142 -19.73 -3.50 -17.74
N GLY A 143 -18.86 -2.67 -18.35
CA GLY A 143 -18.15 -3.03 -19.58
C GLY A 143 -17.28 -4.27 -19.44
N ASP A 144 -16.46 -4.33 -18.38
CA ASP A 144 -15.62 -5.50 -18.08
C ASP A 144 -16.46 -6.76 -17.80
N THR A 145 -17.57 -6.60 -17.09
CA THR A 145 -18.50 -7.71 -16.82
C THR A 145 -19.16 -8.22 -18.09
N ALA A 146 -19.58 -7.33 -18.99
CA ALA A 146 -20.16 -7.70 -20.28
C ALA A 146 -19.16 -8.42 -21.19
N ALA A 147 -17.90 -7.98 -21.21
CA ALA A 147 -16.84 -8.63 -21.98
C ALA A 147 -16.64 -10.08 -21.54
N ARG A 148 -16.51 -10.32 -20.22
CA ARG A 148 -16.37 -11.67 -19.66
C ARG A 148 -17.58 -12.57 -19.94
N ALA A 149 -18.78 -12.01 -19.94
CA ALA A 149 -20.00 -12.77 -20.25
C ALA A 149 -20.05 -13.16 -21.74
N ALA A 150 -19.58 -12.30 -22.64
CA ALA A 150 -19.51 -12.61 -24.07
C ALA A 150 -18.49 -13.72 -24.37
N ASP A 151 -17.32 -13.68 -23.73
CA ASP A 151 -16.28 -14.71 -23.88
C ASP A 151 -16.77 -16.08 -23.39
N ALA A 152 -17.54 -16.12 -22.30
CA ALA A 152 -18.12 -17.36 -21.76
C ALA A 152 -19.26 -17.96 -22.61
N HIS A 153 -19.82 -17.21 -23.56
CA HIS A 153 -20.82 -17.70 -24.51
C HIS A 153 -20.19 -18.27 -25.81
N HIS A 154 -18.87 -18.16 -25.97
CA HIS A 154 -18.12 -18.66 -27.12
C HIS A 154 -17.36 -19.98 -26.85
N GLU A 155 -17.52 -20.57 -25.67
CA GLU A 155 -17.15 -21.97 -25.34
C GLU A 155 -18.39 -22.88 -25.30
#